data_AF-A0A2L2XIW7-F1
#
_entry.id   AF-A0A2L2XIW7-F1
#
_cell.length_a   1.000
_cell.length_b   1.000
_cell.length_c   1.000
_cell.angle_alpha   90.00
_cell.angle_beta   90.00
_cell.angle_gamma   90.00
#
_symmetry.space_group_name_H-M   'P 1'
#
loop_
_entity.id
_entity.type
_entity.pdbx_description
1 polymer ?
#
loop_
_entity_poly.entity_id
_entity_poly.type
_entity_poly.pdbx_seq_one_letter_code
_entity_poly.pdbx_strand_id
1 'polypeptide(L)'
;MTSPSTENSTPLLIQEKESFSMADYQIEIIAYLGLLTADVYYFKVKFQPIADLDGEKGETSSQLGLLRVGSLNSSLDRELQLRKILQNYSLIAPLIADIQVDLAIINTLSIKEKSQEVDEKQNEDIAPKQIVSEDSEFVNIPSTKDDDSVENQSAETDYLE
;
A
#
# COMPACT_ATOMS: atom_id res chain seq x y z
N MET A 1 -8.59 38.03 29.42
CA MET A 1 -9.58 37.39 28.53
C MET A 1 -8.88 37.17 27.19
N THR A 2 -8.14 36.07 27.04
CA THR A 2 -7.53 35.68 25.77
C THR A 2 -8.52 34.78 25.06
N SER A 3 -9.15 35.29 24.01
CA SER A 3 -10.00 34.50 23.11
C SER A 3 -9.15 33.41 22.43
N PRO A 4 -9.63 32.17 22.31
CA PRO A 4 -8.94 31.17 21.51
C PRO A 4 -9.08 31.54 20.03
N SER A 5 -7.95 31.75 19.35
CA SER A 5 -7.93 31.82 17.89
C SER A 5 -8.27 30.43 17.35
N THR A 6 -9.48 30.26 16.82
CA THR A 6 -9.82 29.11 16.01
C THR A 6 -9.05 29.23 14.70
N GLU A 7 -7.91 28.55 14.62
CA GLU A 7 -7.19 28.29 13.37
C GLU A 7 -8.16 27.54 12.44
N ASN A 8 -8.70 28.25 11.44
CA ASN A 8 -9.55 27.66 10.41
C ASN A 8 -8.67 26.90 9.41
N SER A 9 -8.12 25.75 9.82
CA SER A 9 -7.39 24.86 8.92
C SER A 9 -8.38 24.24 7.94
N THR A 10 -8.21 24.52 6.65
CA THR A 10 -9.03 23.90 5.61
C THR A 10 -8.68 22.41 5.52
N PRO A 11 -9.67 21.50 5.59
CA PRO A 11 -9.40 20.07 5.50
C PRO A 11 -8.74 19.71 4.18
N LEU A 12 -7.77 18.78 4.22
CA LEU A 12 -7.21 18.20 3.02
C LEU A 12 -8.23 17.26 2.38
N LEU A 13 -8.72 17.60 1.19
CA LEU A 13 -9.65 16.76 0.44
C LEU A 13 -8.87 15.73 -0.40
N ILE A 14 -9.17 14.44 -0.18
CA ILE A 14 -8.58 13.31 -0.91
C ILE A 14 -9.69 12.66 -1.73
N GLN A 15 -9.67 12.90 -3.04
CA GLN A 15 -10.63 12.33 -3.99
C GLN A 15 -10.01 12.15 -5.38
N GLU A 16 -10.61 11.32 -6.23
CA GLU A 16 -10.11 11.11 -7.60
C GLU A 16 -10.10 12.41 -8.41
N LYS A 17 -9.11 12.53 -9.32
CA LYS A 17 -8.82 13.71 -10.15
C LYS A 17 -8.37 14.95 -9.37
N GLU A 18 -8.19 14.81 -8.05
CA GLU A 18 -7.81 15.92 -7.19
C GLU A 18 -6.31 16.03 -7.02
N SER A 19 -5.83 17.27 -6.93
CA SER A 19 -4.40 17.58 -6.86
C SER A 19 -4.07 18.44 -5.65
N PHE A 20 -2.97 18.15 -4.99
CA PHE A 20 -2.47 18.90 -3.84
C PHE A 20 -0.95 18.79 -3.74
N SER A 21 -0.35 19.71 -3.00
CA SER A 21 1.08 19.67 -2.71
C SER A 21 1.32 19.00 -1.36
N MET A 22 2.34 18.14 -1.30
CA MET A 22 2.75 17.44 -0.09
C MET A 22 4.28 17.35 -0.07
N ALA A 23 4.89 17.91 0.98
CA ALA A 23 6.33 18.16 1.02
C ALA A 23 6.78 18.89 -0.26
N ASP A 24 7.82 18.39 -0.94
CA ASP A 24 8.36 18.97 -2.17
C ASP A 24 7.75 18.37 -3.45
N TYR A 25 6.57 17.76 -3.33
CA TYR A 25 5.91 17.06 -4.43
C TYR A 25 4.51 17.61 -4.72
N GLN A 26 4.20 17.74 -6.00
CA GLN A 26 2.84 17.89 -6.49
C GLN A 26 2.26 16.49 -6.71
N ILE A 27 1.12 16.20 -6.07
CA ILE A 27 0.43 14.91 -6.13
C ILE A 27 -0.91 15.10 -6.84
N GLU A 28 -1.24 14.17 -7.74
CA GLU A 28 -2.53 14.03 -8.41
C GLU A 28 -3.11 12.63 -8.10
N ILE A 29 -4.34 12.57 -7.61
CA ILE A 29 -5.02 11.31 -7.30
C ILE A 29 -5.65 10.76 -8.58
N ILE A 30 -5.18 9.60 -9.03
CA ILE A 30 -5.65 8.94 -10.25
C ILE A 30 -6.88 8.08 -9.95
N ALA A 31 -6.81 7.25 -8.91
CA ALA A 31 -7.84 6.27 -8.60
C ALA A 31 -7.82 5.86 -7.13
N TYR A 32 -9.01 5.65 -6.56
CA TYR A 32 -9.17 4.98 -5.28
C TYR A 32 -9.02 3.46 -5.46
N LEU A 33 -8.10 2.84 -4.71
CA LEU A 33 -7.80 1.41 -4.77
C LEU A 33 -8.49 0.58 -3.69
N GLY A 34 -9.16 1.23 -2.73
CA GLY A 34 -9.90 0.55 -1.67
C GLY A 34 -9.29 0.71 -0.27
N LEU A 35 -9.84 -0.07 0.65
CA LEU A 35 -9.42 -0.21 2.05
C LEU A 35 -8.78 -1.59 2.24
N LEU A 36 -7.48 -1.72 1.95
CA LEU A 36 -6.79 -3.03 1.95
C LEU A 36 -6.33 -3.46 3.34
N THR A 37 -6.06 -2.49 4.21
CA THR A 37 -5.72 -2.69 5.62
C THR A 37 -6.74 -1.92 6.44
N ALA A 38 -7.07 -2.43 7.64
CA ALA A 38 -8.00 -1.76 8.55
C ALA A 38 -7.61 -0.29 8.75
N ASP A 39 -8.56 0.59 8.43
CA ASP A 39 -8.47 2.05 8.54
C ASP A 39 -7.39 2.73 7.66
N VAL A 40 -6.93 2.08 6.59
CA VAL A 40 -5.99 2.66 5.63
C VAL A 40 -6.58 2.67 4.23
N TYR A 41 -6.77 3.86 3.68
CA TYR A 41 -7.26 4.11 2.33
C TYR A 41 -6.10 4.18 1.35
N TYR A 42 -6.23 3.46 0.24
CA TYR A 42 -5.18 3.34 -0.77
C TYR A 42 -5.58 4.08 -2.03
N PHE A 43 -4.67 4.90 -2.55
CA PHE A 43 -4.88 5.66 -3.79
C PHE A 43 -3.70 5.47 -4.72
N LYS A 44 -3.99 5.22 -6.00
CA LYS A 44 -2.99 5.36 -7.05
C LYS A 44 -2.82 6.84 -7.33
N VAL A 45 -1.59 7.32 -7.27
CA VAL A 45 -1.27 8.72 -7.50
C VAL A 45 -0.23 8.88 -8.60
N LYS A 46 -0.26 10.04 -9.22
CA LYS A 46 0.83 10.56 -10.04
C LYS A 46 1.50 11.66 -9.22
N PHE A 47 2.82 11.68 -9.16
CA PHE A 47 3.55 12.71 -8.42
C PHE A 47 4.73 13.24 -9.22
N GLN A 48 5.14 14.47 -8.92
CA GLN A 48 6.30 15.13 -9.53
C GLN A 48 6.91 16.13 -8.55
N PRO A 49 8.23 16.32 -8.55
CA PRO A 49 8.87 17.36 -7.76
C PRO A 49 8.33 18.75 -8.13
N ILE A 50 8.12 19.60 -7.13
CA ILE A 50 7.87 21.04 -7.31
C ILE A 50 9.26 21.65 -7.54
N ALA A 51 9.52 22.15 -8.74
CA ALA A 51 10.85 22.56 -9.18
C ALA A 51 11.55 23.51 -8.18
N ASP A 52 12.74 23.09 -7.70
CA ASP A 52 13.91 23.89 -7.26
C ASP A 52 14.89 23.05 -6.39
N LEU A 53 15.10 21.77 -6.73
CA LEU A 53 16.21 21.00 -6.17
C LEU A 53 17.40 21.10 -7.12
N ASP A 54 18.24 22.09 -6.86
CA ASP A 54 19.61 22.24 -7.35
C ASP A 54 19.84 22.19 -8.88
N GLY A 55 19.17 23.05 -9.66
CA GLY A 55 19.68 23.56 -10.96
C GLY A 55 20.03 22.55 -12.08
N GLU A 56 19.98 21.26 -11.80
CA GLU A 56 20.22 20.18 -12.73
C GLU A 56 18.87 19.85 -13.33
N LYS A 57 18.76 20.03 -14.64
CA LYS A 57 17.64 19.51 -15.44
C LYS A 57 17.72 17.97 -15.46
N GLY A 58 17.58 17.33 -14.30
CA GLY A 58 17.17 15.95 -14.19
C GLY A 58 15.70 15.88 -14.55
N GLU A 59 15.33 14.96 -15.42
CA GLU A 59 13.97 14.78 -15.94
C GLU A 59 12.92 14.96 -14.83
N THR A 60 12.12 16.02 -14.92
CA THR A 60 10.89 16.20 -14.14
C THR A 60 9.80 15.25 -14.65
N SER A 61 10.18 13.98 -14.85
CA SER A 61 9.28 12.94 -15.29
C SER A 61 8.36 12.61 -14.14
N SER A 62 7.07 12.73 -14.41
CA SER A 62 6.08 12.39 -13.42
C SER A 62 6.04 10.88 -13.21
N GLN A 63 6.00 10.47 -11.95
CA GLN A 63 6.07 9.08 -11.53
C GLN A 63 4.73 8.61 -10.99
N LEU A 64 4.48 7.30 -11.05
CA LEU A 64 3.34 6.67 -10.40
C LEU A 64 3.72 6.24 -9.00
N GLY A 65 2.82 6.45 -8.05
CA GLY A 65 3.01 6.12 -6.65
C GLY A 65 1.75 5.58 -6.00
N LEU A 66 1.90 5.23 -4.72
CA LEU A 66 0.83 4.74 -3.86
C LEU A 66 0.72 5.68 -2.66
N LEU A 67 -0.39 6.41 -2.57
CA LEU A 67 -0.74 7.21 -1.41
C LEU A 67 -1.55 6.36 -0.44
N ARG A 68 -1.14 6.37 0.82
CA ARG A 68 -1.82 5.67 1.93
C ARG A 68 -2.27 6.71 2.93
N VAL A 69 -3.55 6.71 3.26
CA VAL A 69 -4.14 7.67 4.21
C VAL A 69 -4.79 6.89 5.34
N GLY A 70 -4.40 7.19 6.58
CA GLY A 70 -4.90 6.54 7.78
C GLY A 70 -4.67 7.39 9.01
N SER A 71 -5.25 6.99 10.14
CA SER A 71 -5.08 7.66 11.43
C SER A 71 -3.68 7.42 12.03
N LEU A 72 -3.23 8.31 12.91
CA LEU A 72 -1.95 8.19 13.62
C LEU A 72 -1.87 6.94 14.50
N ASN A 73 -3.00 6.37 14.92
CA ASN A 73 -3.06 5.14 15.70
C ASN A 73 -3.56 3.94 14.87
N SER A 74 -3.47 4.02 13.54
CA SER A 74 -3.91 2.96 12.63
C SER A 74 -2.79 1.98 12.29
N SER A 75 -3.13 0.96 11.51
CA SER A 75 -2.17 0.03 10.92
C SER A 75 -1.06 0.73 10.11
N LEU A 76 -1.29 1.96 9.63
CA LEU A 76 -0.31 2.75 8.90
C LEU A 76 0.89 3.17 9.77
N ASP A 77 0.67 3.49 11.05
CA ASP A 77 1.77 3.85 11.95
C ASP A 77 2.67 2.64 12.25
N ARG A 78 2.06 1.48 12.52
CA ARG A 78 2.80 0.22 12.69
C ARG A 78 3.61 -0.12 11.44
N GLU A 79 3.03 0.06 10.24
CA GLU A 79 3.75 -0.12 8.98
C GLU A 79 4.94 0.83 8.86
N LEU A 80 4.76 2.11 9.22
CA LEU A 80 5.81 3.12 9.18
C LEU A 80 6.96 2.78 10.15
N GLN A 81 6.64 2.29 11.35
CA GLN A 81 7.64 1.81 12.31
C GLN A 81 8.41 0.59 11.76
N LEU A 82 7.71 -0.38 11.17
CA LEU A 82 8.33 -1.55 10.55
C LEU A 82 9.25 -1.16 9.38
N ARG A 83 8.82 -0.20 8.55
CA ARG A 83 9.67 0.33 7.47
C ARG A 83 10.96 0.94 8.01
N LYS A 84 10.92 1.66 9.14
CA LYS A 84 12.14 2.23 9.77
C LYS A 84 13.09 1.12 10.23
N ILE A 85 12.56 0.06 10.84
CA ILE A 85 13.36 -1.10 11.28
C ILE A 85 13.99 -1.83 10.08
N LEU A 86 13.24 -1.92 8.98
CA LEU A 86 13.61 -2.67 7.80
C LEU A 86 14.25 -1.80 6.70
N GLN A 87 14.62 -0.54 7.00
CA GLN A 87 15.10 0.43 6.00
C GLN A 87 16.34 -0.06 5.22
N ASN A 88 17.14 -0.94 5.83
CA ASN A 88 18.35 -1.50 5.22
C ASN A 88 18.08 -2.72 4.32
N TYR A 89 16.84 -3.19 4.22
CA TYR A 89 16.48 -4.33 3.37
C TYR A 89 15.94 -3.84 2.03
N SER A 90 16.53 -4.30 0.93
CA SER A 90 16.17 -3.89 -0.45
C SER A 90 14.77 -4.32 -0.92
N LEU A 91 13.97 -4.97 -0.06
CA LEU A 91 12.64 -5.47 -0.40
C LEU A 91 11.52 -4.45 -0.16
N ILE A 92 11.81 -3.32 0.49
CA ILE A 92 10.80 -2.30 0.80
C ILE A 92 10.94 -1.14 -0.17
N ALA A 93 9.84 -0.81 -0.85
CA ALA A 93 9.79 0.35 -1.72
C ALA A 93 10.13 1.63 -0.93
N PRO A 94 10.93 2.55 -1.50
CA PRO A 94 11.28 3.81 -0.86
C PRO A 94 10.05 4.59 -0.39
N LEU A 95 10.12 5.16 0.81
CA LEU A 95 9.16 6.16 1.26
C LEU A 95 9.59 7.51 0.70
N ILE A 96 8.72 8.12 -0.11
CA ILE A 96 9.02 9.36 -0.82
C ILE A 96 8.71 10.58 0.05
N ALA A 97 7.59 10.56 0.75
CA ALA A 97 7.17 11.62 1.66
C ALA A 97 6.20 11.07 2.71
N ASP A 98 6.20 11.68 3.89
CA ASP A 98 5.20 11.51 4.95
C ASP A 98 4.73 12.88 5.47
N ILE A 99 3.45 13.00 5.78
CA ILE A 99 2.84 14.22 6.32
C ILE A 99 1.78 13.85 7.33
N GLN A 100 1.63 14.68 8.35
CA GLN A 100 0.51 14.63 9.29
C GLN A 100 -0.35 15.86 9.05
N VAL A 101 -1.65 15.65 8.95
CA VAL A 101 -2.64 16.72 8.76
C VAL A 101 -3.73 16.57 9.83
N ASP A 102 -4.22 17.69 10.36
CA ASP A 102 -5.21 17.69 11.43
C ASP A 102 -6.56 17.13 10.97
N LEU A 103 -6.93 17.41 9.72
CA LEU A 103 -8.19 16.97 9.14
C LEU A 103 -8.01 16.63 7.67
N ALA A 104 -8.32 15.38 7.32
CA ALA A 104 -8.42 14.90 5.96
C ALA A 104 -9.84 14.39 5.69
N ILE A 105 -10.44 14.84 4.59
CA ILE A 105 -11.74 14.36 4.12
C ILE A 105 -11.48 13.42 2.96
N ILE A 106 -11.87 12.16 3.11
CA ILE A 106 -11.68 11.13 2.09
C ILE A 106 -13.01 10.92 1.37
N ASN A 107 -13.06 11.27 0.09
CA ASN A 107 -14.19 10.98 -0.77
C ASN A 107 -13.86 9.80 -1.67
N THR A 108 -14.45 8.65 -1.37
CA THR A 108 -14.23 7.39 -2.09
C THR A 108 -15.17 7.19 -3.28
N LEU A 109 -16.02 8.17 -3.60
CA LEU A 109 -16.91 8.09 -4.75
C LEU A 109 -16.08 8.23 -6.02
N SER A 110 -15.83 7.09 -6.67
CA SER A 110 -15.19 7.07 -7.98
C SER A 110 -16.17 7.63 -9.02
N ILE A 111 -15.71 8.58 -9.85
CA ILE A 111 -16.51 9.09 -10.97
C ILE A 111 -16.54 7.97 -12.01
N LYS A 112 -17.49 7.03 -11.87
CA LYS A 112 -17.82 6.10 -12.94
C LYS A 112 -18.33 6.92 -14.11
N GLU A 113 -17.49 7.09 -15.13
CA GLU A 113 -17.96 7.59 -16.42
C GLU A 113 -19.04 6.62 -16.93
N LYS A 114 -20.26 7.19 -17.02
CA LYS A 114 -21.47 6.71 -17.70
C LYS A 114 -21.35 5.29 -18.28
N SER A 115 -21.81 4.30 -17.53
CA SER A 115 -22.15 3.00 -18.11
C SER A 115 -23.14 3.23 -19.26
N GLN A 116 -22.80 2.81 -20.47
CA GLN A 116 -23.79 2.64 -21.53
C GLN A 116 -24.86 1.69 -20.99
N GLU A 117 -26.08 2.20 -20.83
CA GLU A 117 -27.28 1.37 -20.85
C GLU A 117 -27.26 0.63 -22.20
N VAL A 118 -26.98 -0.66 -22.16
CA VAL A 118 -27.39 -1.57 -23.23
C VAL A 118 -28.64 -2.26 -22.72
N ASP A 119 -29.70 -1.92 -23.43
CA ASP A 119 -31.09 -2.32 -23.27
C ASP A 119 -31.29 -3.83 -23.14
N GLU A 120 -32.28 -4.19 -22.35
CA GLU A 120 -32.71 -5.54 -22.02
C GLU A 120 -33.11 -6.33 -23.27
N LYS A 121 -32.70 -7.61 -23.38
CA LYS A 121 -33.61 -8.68 -23.84
C LYS A 121 -33.34 -10.01 -23.14
N GLN A 122 -34.44 -10.50 -22.57
CA GLN A 122 -34.72 -11.78 -21.95
C GLN A 122 -34.14 -12.99 -22.72
N ASN A 123 -33.68 -14.00 -22.00
CA ASN A 123 -34.19 -15.36 -22.21
C ASN A 123 -33.97 -16.27 -21.00
N GLU A 124 -34.98 -17.11 -20.83
CA GLU A 124 -35.30 -17.94 -19.68
C GLU A 124 -34.38 -19.16 -19.51
N ASP A 125 -34.29 -19.59 -18.25
CA ASP A 125 -34.31 -20.98 -17.79
C ASP A 125 -33.25 -21.97 -18.29
N ILE A 126 -32.22 -22.21 -17.47
CA ILE A 126 -31.62 -23.55 -17.31
C ILE A 126 -31.30 -23.79 -15.82
N ALA A 127 -32.03 -24.75 -15.25
CA ALA A 127 -31.90 -25.33 -13.91
C ALA A 127 -30.47 -25.77 -13.50
N PRO A 128 -30.18 -25.90 -12.17
CA PRO A 128 -28.82 -26.05 -11.66
C PRO A 128 -28.33 -27.49 -11.79
N LYS A 129 -27.17 -27.71 -12.42
CA LYS A 129 -26.43 -28.96 -12.28
C LYS A 129 -25.45 -28.86 -11.11
N GLN A 130 -25.75 -29.62 -10.06
CA GLN A 130 -24.78 -30.05 -9.06
C GLN A 130 -23.55 -30.66 -9.74
N ILE A 131 -22.36 -30.24 -9.34
CA ILE A 131 -21.16 -31.06 -9.40
C ILE A 131 -20.57 -31.05 -8.00
N VAL A 132 -20.51 -32.25 -7.43
CA VAL A 132 -19.95 -32.60 -6.12
C VAL A 132 -18.59 -33.26 -6.36
N SER A 133 -17.70 -33.09 -5.37
CA SER A 133 -16.45 -33.84 -5.07
C SER A 133 -15.20 -33.46 -5.87
N GLU A 134 -14.20 -32.87 -5.20
CA GLU A 134 -13.00 -33.50 -4.53
C GLU A 134 -11.81 -33.28 -5.48
N ASP A 135 -10.68 -32.65 -5.14
CA ASP A 135 -9.82 -32.81 -3.97
C ASP A 135 -9.11 -31.52 -3.56
N SER A 136 -9.02 -31.30 -2.25
CA SER A 136 -8.09 -30.35 -1.62
C SER A 136 -6.73 -31.02 -1.46
N GLU A 137 -5.74 -30.66 -2.29
CA GLU A 137 -4.34 -30.96 -2.00
C GLU A 137 -3.82 -29.99 -0.93
N PHE A 138 -3.90 -30.41 0.33
CA PHE A 138 -3.10 -29.83 1.40
C PHE A 138 -1.66 -30.35 1.27
N VAL A 139 -0.73 -29.44 0.97
CA VAL A 139 0.71 -29.72 1.06
C VAL A 139 1.05 -29.92 2.53
N ASN A 140 1.26 -31.19 2.89
CA ASN A 140 1.69 -31.61 4.22
C ASN A 140 3.19 -31.33 4.34
N ILE A 141 3.58 -30.25 5.03
CA ILE A 141 4.99 -29.97 5.34
C ILE A 141 5.33 -30.77 6.61
N PRO A 142 6.19 -31.81 6.55
CA PRO A 142 6.61 -32.50 7.76
C PRO A 142 7.45 -31.57 8.63
N SER A 143 6.96 -31.33 9.85
CA SER A 143 7.71 -30.71 10.94
C SER A 143 8.69 -31.73 11.50
N THR A 144 9.97 -31.65 11.10
CA THR A 144 11.05 -32.33 11.82
C THR A 144 11.43 -31.48 13.03
N LYS A 145 10.82 -31.80 14.17
CA LYS A 145 11.51 -31.73 15.44
C LYS A 145 12.40 -32.97 15.50
N ASP A 146 13.68 -32.79 15.77
CA ASP A 146 14.44 -33.72 16.61
C ASP A 146 15.67 -32.95 17.14
N ASP A 147 15.53 -32.60 18.41
CA ASP A 147 16.57 -32.28 19.36
C ASP A 147 17.03 -33.65 19.90
N ASP A 148 18.24 -34.12 19.60
CA ASP A 148 19.12 -34.61 20.66
C ASP A 148 20.56 -34.89 20.20
N SER A 149 21.42 -34.57 21.15
CA SER A 149 22.86 -34.76 21.24
C SER A 149 23.38 -36.19 20.98
N VAL A 150 24.52 -36.33 20.27
CA VAL A 150 25.57 -37.32 20.61
C VAL A 150 26.96 -36.80 20.24
N GLU A 151 27.82 -36.84 21.24
CA GLU A 151 29.24 -36.51 21.30
C GLU A 151 30.15 -37.58 20.64
N ASN A 152 31.37 -37.16 20.29
CA ASN A 152 32.63 -37.93 20.17
C ASN A 152 33.25 -38.28 18.79
N GLN A 153 34.37 -37.57 18.55
CA GLN A 153 35.73 -38.09 18.31
C GLN A 153 36.20 -38.53 16.92
N SER A 154 37.25 -37.82 16.49
CA SER A 154 38.48 -38.31 15.84
C SER A 154 38.42 -38.79 14.39
N ALA A 155 39.02 -38.01 13.49
CA ALA A 155 40.14 -38.49 12.65
C ALA A 155 40.76 -37.33 11.86
N GLU A 156 41.96 -36.96 12.31
CA GLU A 156 43.02 -36.30 11.56
C GLU A 156 43.40 -37.16 10.35
N THR A 157 43.34 -36.61 9.13
CA THR A 157 44.27 -36.98 8.04
C THR A 157 44.48 -35.80 7.11
N ASP A 158 45.63 -35.17 7.32
CA ASP A 158 46.42 -34.40 6.37
C ASP A 158 46.78 -35.27 5.16
N TYR A 159 46.51 -34.81 3.93
CA TYR A 159 47.14 -35.32 2.72
C TYR A 159 47.37 -34.18 1.73
N LEU A 160 48.64 -33.81 1.66
CA LEU A 160 49.29 -33.10 0.56
C LEU A 160 49.23 -33.94 -0.73
N GLU A 161 48.89 -33.29 -1.84
CA GLU A 161 49.72 -33.27 -3.07
C GLU A 161 49.37 -32.04 -3.93
#